data_AF-A0A1X9XWH9-F1
#
_entry.id   AF-A0A1X9XWH9-F1
#
_cell.length_a   1.000
_cell.length_b   1.000
_cell.length_c   1.000
_cell.angle_alpha   90.00
_cell.angle_beta   90.00
_cell.angle_gamma   90.00
#
_symmetry.space_group_name_H-M   'P 1'
#
loop_
_entity.id
_entity.type
_entity.pdbx_description
1 polymer ?
#
loop_
_entity_poly.entity_id
_entity_poly.type
_entity_poly.pdbx_seq_one_letter_code
_entity_poly.pdbx_strand_id
1 'polypeptide(L)'
;TLFIDSQKPVESLGVAAPDEHTVSISLSSPAPYLPGLMAHPSCAPLHRASLTSLGEKFARAGNQVSNGAFVLKEWLQGSYIRA
;
A
#
# COMPACT_ATOMS: atom_id res chain seq x y z
N THR A 1 -3.34 10.41 -2.75
CA THR A 1 -2.24 11.21 -2.17
C THR A 1 -2.39 11.21 -0.67
N LEU A 2 -1.58 10.43 0.05
CA LEU A 2 -1.48 10.60 1.50
C LEU A 2 -0.80 11.94 1.74
N PHE A 3 -1.48 12.86 2.41
CA PHE A 3 -0.93 14.14 2.82
C PHE A 3 0.08 13.87 3.94
N ILE A 4 1.31 13.59 3.53
CA ILE A 4 2.49 13.71 4.38
C ILE A 4 2.76 15.21 4.43
N ASP A 5 2.75 15.77 5.63
CA ASP A 5 3.08 17.17 5.91
C ASP A 5 4.28 17.60 5.05
N SER A 6 4.08 18.59 4.15
CA SER A 6 4.98 18.93 3.03
C SER A 6 6.34 19.51 3.45
N GLN A 7 6.77 19.28 4.68
CA GLN A 7 8.03 19.76 5.22
C GLN A 7 9.25 19.11 4.53
N LYS A 8 9.11 17.92 3.94
CA LYS A 8 10.15 17.24 3.17
C LYS A 8 9.58 16.43 1.99
N PRO A 9 10.34 16.19 0.91
CA PRO A 9 9.92 15.31 -0.19
C PRO A 9 9.69 13.87 0.28
N VAL A 10 8.75 13.16 -0.34
CA VAL A 10 8.43 11.75 0.01
C VAL A 10 9.63 10.84 -0.22
N GLU A 11 10.47 11.17 -1.19
CA GLU A 11 11.71 10.47 -1.53
C GLU A 11 12.75 10.52 -0.40
N SER A 12 12.59 11.43 0.57
CA SER A 12 13.45 11.50 1.76
C SER A 12 13.01 10.55 2.90
N LEU A 13 11.94 9.79 2.71
CA LEU A 13 11.51 8.77 3.65
C LEU A 13 12.60 7.69 3.78
N GLY A 14 12.89 7.25 5.01
CA GLY A 14 13.94 6.28 5.32
C GLY A 14 13.66 4.83 4.89
N VAL A 15 13.06 4.61 3.72
CA VAL A 15 12.73 3.28 3.17
C VAL A 15 13.48 3.09 1.85
N ALA A 16 14.15 1.95 1.70
CA ALA A 16 14.88 1.58 0.50
C ALA A 16 14.66 0.11 0.15
N ALA A 17 14.87 -0.24 -1.12
CA ALA A 17 14.90 -1.61 -1.60
C ALA A 17 16.23 -1.86 -2.32
N PRO A 18 17.26 -2.39 -1.63
CA PRO A 18 18.57 -2.62 -2.25
C PRO A 18 18.54 -3.72 -3.31
N ASP A 19 17.56 -4.61 -3.26
CA ASP A 19 17.30 -5.69 -4.22
C ASP A 19 15.79 -6.01 -4.27
N GLU A 20 15.39 -6.97 -5.11
CA GLU A 20 13.97 -7.32 -5.37
C GLU A 20 13.26 -7.97 -4.17
N HIS A 21 13.99 -8.48 -3.18
CA HIS A 21 13.44 -9.25 -2.07
C HIS A 21 13.72 -8.65 -0.69
N THR A 22 14.44 -7.54 -0.64
CA THR A 22 14.83 -6.87 0.61
C THR A 22 14.20 -5.48 0.70
N VAL A 23 13.51 -5.21 1.81
CA VAL A 23 13.08 -3.85 2.20
C VAL A 23 13.88 -3.43 3.42
N SER A 24 14.60 -2.30 3.31
CA SER A 24 15.39 -1.71 4.38
C SER A 24 14.69 -0.46 4.92
N ILE A 25 14.51 -0.39 6.24
CA ILE A 25 13.83 0.71 6.94
C ILE A 25 14.79 1.29 7.97
N SER A 26 15.14 2.56 7.82
CA SER A 26 15.96 3.33 8.76
C SER A 26 15.07 4.13 9.71
N LEU A 27 15.25 3.91 11.01
CA LEU A 27 14.50 4.60 12.06
C LEU A 27 15.38 5.63 12.76
N SER A 28 14.78 6.74 13.19
CA SER A 28 15.48 7.76 14.01
C SER A 28 15.69 7.29 15.45
N SER A 29 14.91 6.33 15.93
CA SER A 29 15.02 5.74 17.25
C SER A 29 14.64 4.24 17.21
N PRO A 30 15.11 3.43 18.18
CA PRO A 30 14.76 2.01 18.23
C PRO A 30 13.24 1.79 18.38
N ALA A 31 12.64 0.98 17.49
CA ALA A 31 11.24 0.59 17.57
C ALA A 31 11.08 -0.94 17.35
N PRO A 32 11.29 -1.76 18.39
CA PRO A 32 11.20 -3.23 18.29
C PRO A 32 9.82 -3.74 17.85
N TYR A 33 8.77 -2.93 18.02
CA TYR A 33 7.39 -3.24 17.65
C TYR A 33 7.08 -2.98 16.16
N LEU A 34 8.02 -2.43 15.38
CA LEU A 34 7.81 -2.12 13.97
C LEU A 34 7.26 -3.31 13.16
N PRO A 35 7.78 -4.56 13.28
CA PRO A 35 7.24 -5.68 12.53
C PRO A 35 5.75 -5.93 12.78
N GLY A 36 5.28 -5.70 14.01
CA GLY A 36 3.84 -5.80 14.34
C GLY A 36 3.01 -4.70 13.67
N LEU A 37 3.55 -3.48 13.55
CA LEU A 37 2.88 -2.39 12.84
C LEU A 37 2.76 -2.64 11.34
N MET A 38 3.70 -3.38 10.73
CA MET A 38 3.66 -3.69 9.30
C MET A 38 2.49 -4.61 8.92
N ALA A 39 1.83 -5.24 9.88
CA ALA A 39 0.59 -5.99 9.63
C ALA A 39 -0.63 -5.09 9.40
N HIS A 40 -0.55 -3.79 9.69
CA HIS A 40 -1.67 -2.86 9.51
C HIS A 40 -1.95 -2.64 8.01
N PRO A 41 -3.23 -2.57 7.56
CA PRO A 41 -3.57 -2.43 6.13
C PRO A 41 -2.97 -1.20 5.43
N SER A 42 -2.64 -0.14 6.16
CA SER A 42 -1.96 1.04 5.60
C SER A 42 -0.54 0.76 5.12
N CYS A 43 0.08 -0.33 5.60
CA CYS A 43 1.41 -0.78 5.21
C CYS A 43 1.36 -1.85 4.12
N ALA A 44 0.18 -2.25 3.67
CA ALA A 44 0.04 -3.21 2.57
C ALA A 44 0.55 -2.59 1.25
N PRO A 45 1.24 -3.37 0.42
CA PRO A 45 1.75 -2.87 -0.85
C PRO A 45 0.62 -2.59 -1.84
N LEU A 46 0.82 -1.59 -2.69
CA LEU A 46 -0.06 -1.29 -3.81
C LEU A 46 0.65 -1.58 -5.13
N HIS A 47 -0.10 -2.08 -6.12
CA HIS A 47 0.42 -2.33 -7.45
C HIS A 47 0.55 -1.02 -8.25
N ARG A 48 1.79 -0.53 -8.40
CA ARG A 48 2.08 0.79 -8.99
C ARG A 48 1.55 0.97 -10.41
N ALA A 49 1.65 -0.07 -11.25
CA ALA A 49 1.25 0.05 -12.65
C ALA A 49 -0.27 0.24 -12.81
N SER A 50 -1.10 -0.47 -12.04
CA SER A 50 -2.56 -0.29 -12.09
C SER A 50 -3.00 1.04 -11.48
N LEU A 51 -2.34 1.48 -10.40
CA LEU A 51 -2.59 2.80 -9.82
C LEU A 51 -2.29 3.92 -10.82
N THR A 52 -1.17 3.83 -11.54
CA THR A 52 -0.74 4.86 -12.49
C THR A 52 -1.64 4.91 -13.72
N SER A 53 -2.10 3.76 -14.23
CA SER A 53 -2.93 3.71 -15.45
C SER A 53 -4.41 3.99 -15.19
N LEU A 54 -4.95 3.61 -14.03
CA LEU A 54 -6.39 3.70 -13.74
C LEU A 54 -6.75 4.83 -12.77
N GLY A 55 -5.75 5.46 -12.14
CA GLY A 55 -5.96 6.50 -11.14
C GLY A 55 -6.87 6.00 -10.02
N GLU A 56 -7.87 6.79 -9.62
CA GLU A 56 -8.81 6.45 -8.55
C GLU A 56 -9.64 5.17 -8.81
N LYS A 57 -9.74 4.72 -10.06
CA LYS A 57 -10.50 3.51 -10.43
C LYS A 57 -9.73 2.23 -10.19
N PHE A 58 -8.46 2.29 -9.77
CA PHE A 58 -7.63 1.11 -9.54
C PHE A 58 -8.21 0.17 -8.48
N ALA A 59 -8.97 0.68 -7.52
CA ALA A 59 -9.57 -0.10 -6.43
C ALA A 59 -10.97 -0.65 -6.75
N ARG A 60 -11.47 -0.47 -7.98
CA ARG A 60 -12.79 -0.98 -8.41
C ARG A 60 -12.72 -2.48 -8.71
N ALA A 61 -13.87 -3.15 -8.58
CA ALA A 61 -14.03 -4.54 -9.02
C ALA A 61 -13.61 -4.71 -10.50
N GLY A 62 -12.87 -5.77 -10.80
CA GLY A 62 -12.29 -6.04 -12.13
C GLY A 62 -10.99 -5.30 -12.46
N ASN A 63 -10.67 -4.21 -11.73
CA ASN A 63 -9.44 -3.42 -11.92
C ASN A 63 -8.38 -3.70 -10.85
N GLN A 64 -8.83 -4.02 -9.64
CA GLN A 64 -7.96 -4.15 -8.48
C GLN A 64 -7.03 -5.36 -8.64
N VAL A 65 -5.75 -5.11 -8.41
CA VAL A 65 -4.70 -6.14 -8.34
C VAL A 65 -4.39 -6.38 -6.86
N SER A 66 -4.65 -7.59 -6.39
CA SER A 66 -4.48 -8.02 -4.99
C SER A 66 -3.31 -8.98 -4.84
N ASN A 67 -2.59 -8.91 -3.71
CA ASN A 67 -1.58 -9.88 -3.29
C ASN A 67 -2.02 -10.69 -2.05
N GLY A 68 -3.27 -10.55 -1.61
CA GLY A 68 -3.84 -11.31 -0.50
C GLY A 68 -4.54 -12.59 -0.95
N ALA A 69 -5.22 -13.27 -0.01
CA ALA A 69 -5.95 -14.51 -0.28
C ALA A 69 -7.22 -14.34 -1.14
N PHE A 70 -7.67 -13.10 -1.35
CA PHE A 70 -8.93 -12.76 -2.03
C PHE A 70 -8.71 -11.65 -3.07
N VAL A 71 -9.56 -11.64 -4.11
CA VAL A 71 -9.53 -10.66 -5.21
C VAL A 71 -10.92 -10.05 -5.35
N LEU A 72 -11.05 -8.73 -5.49
CA LEU A 72 -12.36 -8.09 -5.56
C LEU A 72 -13.10 -8.43 -6.87
N LYS A 73 -14.20 -9.20 -6.78
CA LYS A 73 -15.05 -9.56 -7.92
C LYS A 73 -16.20 -8.60 -8.13
N GLU A 74 -16.83 -8.13 -7.05
CA GLU A 74 -17.98 -7.24 -7.15
C GLU A 74 -18.12 -6.36 -5.90
N TRP A 75 -18.57 -5.12 -6.09
CA TRP A 75 -18.94 -4.23 -5.00
C TRP A 75 -20.18 -3.42 -5.39
N LEU A 76 -21.32 -3.79 -4.81
CA LEU A 76 -22.57 -3.06 -4.94
C LEU A 76 -22.74 -2.15 -3.71
N GLN A 77 -22.65 -0.83 -3.93
CA GLN A 77 -22.72 0.15 -2.84
C GLN A 77 -24.06 0.06 -2.10
N GLY A 78 -24.01 0.12 -0.76
CA GLY A 78 -25.19 -0.03 0.10
C GLY A 78 -25.74 -1.46 0.19
N SER A 79 -25.09 -2.44 -0.44
CA SER A 79 -25.52 -3.84 -0.43
C SER A 79 -24.38 -4.77 -0.02
N TYR A 80 -23.59 -5.31 -0.96
CA TYR A 80 -22.60 -6.34 -0.68
C TYR A 80 -21.27 -6.14 -1.40
N ILE A 81 -20.25 -6.85 -0.91
CA ILE A 81 -18.92 -6.99 -1.49
C ILE A 81 -18.65 -8.48 -1.67
N ARG A 82 -18.15 -8.88 -2.84
CA ARG A 82 -17.82 -10.26 -3.18
C ARG A 82 -16.35 -10.38 -3.63
N ALA A 83 -15.66 -11.35 -3.06
CA ALA A 83 -14.33 -11.79 -3.47
C ALA A 83 -14.40 -12.95 -4.49
#